data_AF-P72552-F1
#
_entry.id   AF-P72552-F1
#
_cell.length_a   1.000
_cell.length_b   1.000
_cell.length_c   1.000
_cell.angle_alpha   90.00
_cell.angle_beta   90.00
_cell.angle_gamma   90.00
#
_symmetry.space_group_name_H-M   'P 1'
#
loop_
_entity.id
_entity.type
_entity.pdbx_description
1 polymer ?
#
loop_
_entity_poly.entity_id
_entity_poly.type
_entity_poly.pdbx_seq_one_letter_code
_entity_poly.pdbx_strand_id
1 'polypeptide(L)'
;SILETQKPGAGNEIQLTDAIDTLNKTQSVFAREFVGKRYDVGDKFNFMKTSIDYALQHPQIKESLKNYVIALGKQLEKLDDCSSSGHL
;
A
#
# COMPACT_ATOMS: atom_id res chain seq x y z
N SER A 1 3.63 -31.70 6.68
CA SER A 1 2.78 -30.48 6.74
C SER A 1 1.74 -30.51 5.62
N ILE A 2 0.53 -29.93 5.77
CA ILE A 2 -0.46 -29.81 4.67
C ILE A 2 0.18 -29.14 3.44
N LEU A 3 1.02 -28.14 3.67
CA LEU A 3 1.70 -27.38 2.64
C LEU A 3 2.68 -28.23 1.80
N GLU A 4 3.35 -29.21 2.40
CA GLU A 4 4.31 -30.10 1.71
C GLU A 4 3.63 -30.98 0.64
N THR A 5 2.35 -31.29 0.82
CA THR A 5 1.56 -32.14 -0.08
C THR A 5 0.57 -31.36 -0.94
N GLN A 6 0.53 -30.03 -0.80
CA GLN A 6 -0.41 -29.16 -1.49
C GLN A 6 -0.09 -29.12 -3.00
N LYS A 7 -1.12 -29.32 -3.83
CA LYS A 7 -0.97 -29.22 -5.29
C LYS A 7 -0.93 -27.74 -5.73
N PRO A 8 -0.23 -27.42 -6.83
CA PRO A 8 -0.27 -26.07 -7.40
C PRO A 8 -1.70 -25.61 -7.74
N GLY A 9 -1.97 -24.34 -7.48
CA GLY A 9 -3.24 -23.67 -7.76
C GLY A 9 -3.08 -22.59 -8.82
N ALA A 10 -3.54 -21.38 -8.50
CA ALA A 10 -3.41 -20.22 -9.38
C ALA A 10 -1.95 -19.94 -9.74
N GLY A 11 -1.69 -19.62 -11.02
CA GLY A 11 -0.35 -19.32 -11.51
C GLY A 11 0.62 -20.51 -11.51
N ASN A 12 0.12 -21.75 -11.31
CA ASN A 12 0.94 -22.94 -11.12
C ASN A 12 1.86 -22.85 -9.89
N GLU A 13 1.42 -22.13 -8.86
CA GLU A 13 2.14 -21.96 -7.59
C GLU A 13 1.48 -22.75 -6.46
N ILE A 14 2.26 -23.21 -5.49
CA ILE A 14 1.75 -23.78 -4.24
C ILE A 14 1.31 -22.61 -3.34
N GLN A 15 0.00 -22.43 -3.19
CA GLN A 15 -0.58 -21.30 -2.45
C GLN A 15 -0.78 -21.62 -0.97
N LEU A 16 -0.30 -20.73 -0.10
CA LEU A 16 -0.54 -20.83 1.34
C LEU A 16 -2.04 -20.75 1.68
N THR A 17 -2.81 -19.93 0.95
CA THR A 17 -4.25 -19.75 1.17
C THR A 17 -5.03 -21.06 1.00
N ASP A 18 -4.68 -21.87 0.00
CA ASP A 18 -5.35 -23.15 -0.24
C ASP A 18 -4.99 -24.19 0.83
N ALA A 19 -3.76 -24.14 1.35
CA ALA A 19 -3.34 -24.98 2.46
C ALA A 19 -4.06 -24.59 3.77
N ILE A 20 -4.28 -23.29 4.02
CA ILE A 20 -5.08 -22.80 5.16
C ILE A 20 -6.53 -23.23 5.04
N ASP A 21 -7.14 -23.16 3.85
CA ASP A 21 -8.51 -23.66 3.62
C ASP A 21 -8.62 -25.16 3.89
N THR A 22 -7.61 -25.93 3.47
CA THR A 22 -7.55 -27.36 3.75
C THR A 22 -7.40 -27.65 5.24
N LEU A 23 -6.55 -26.90 5.94
CA LEU A 23 -6.41 -26.99 7.40
C LEU A 23 -7.73 -26.72 8.12
N ASN A 24 -8.51 -25.74 7.63
CA ASN A 24 -9.78 -25.35 8.22
C ASN A 24 -10.85 -26.46 8.20
N LYS A 25 -10.67 -27.51 7.36
CA LYS A 25 -11.56 -28.68 7.30
C LYS A 25 -11.32 -29.67 8.44
N THR A 26 -10.14 -29.65 9.07
CA THR A 26 -9.75 -30.60 10.12
C THR A 26 -9.49 -29.93 11.46
N GLN A 27 -9.17 -28.64 11.47
CA GLN A 27 -8.92 -27.83 12.66
C GLN A 27 -9.49 -26.44 12.48
N SER A 28 -10.11 -25.87 13.52
CA SER A 28 -10.61 -24.50 13.48
C SER A 28 -9.47 -23.50 13.25
N VAL A 29 -9.59 -22.68 12.20
CA VAL A 29 -8.73 -21.53 11.92
C VAL A 29 -9.47 -20.26 12.34
N PHE A 30 -8.81 -19.42 13.13
CA PHE A 30 -9.39 -18.16 13.62
C PHE A 30 -8.70 -16.96 12.97
N ALA A 31 -9.50 -16.05 12.44
CA ALA A 31 -9.01 -14.74 12.02
C ALA A 31 -8.87 -13.83 13.24
N ARG A 32 -7.73 -13.13 13.34
CA ARG A 32 -7.55 -12.07 14.33
C ARG A 32 -7.80 -10.73 13.66
N GLU A 33 -8.79 -10.00 14.16
CA GLU A 33 -9.01 -8.62 13.74
C GLU A 33 -7.83 -7.75 14.20
N PHE A 34 -7.28 -7.00 13.25
CA PHE A 34 -6.22 -6.02 13.51
C PHE A 34 -6.81 -4.62 13.50
N VAL A 35 -6.64 -3.90 14.60
CA VAL A 35 -7.04 -2.49 14.70
C VAL A 35 -5.81 -1.60 14.50
N GLY A 36 -5.81 -0.86 13.41
CA GLY A 36 -4.74 0.08 13.07
C GLY A 36 -4.79 0.50 11.60
N LYS A 37 -3.94 1.45 11.22
CA LYS A 37 -3.80 1.84 9.82
C LYS A 37 -2.95 0.80 9.09
N ARG A 38 -3.54 0.14 8.09
CA ARG A 38 -2.83 -0.77 7.19
C ARG A 38 -2.31 0.02 5.99
N TYR A 39 -1.04 -0.15 5.68
CA TYR A 39 -0.43 0.40 4.47
C TYR A 39 -0.16 -0.74 3.50
N ASP A 40 -0.74 -0.66 2.30
CA ASP A 40 -0.48 -1.60 1.23
C ASP A 40 0.64 -1.04 0.34
N VAL A 41 1.87 -1.51 0.54
CA VAL A 41 3.04 -1.05 -0.20
C VAL A 41 3.34 -1.90 -1.44
N GLY A 42 2.46 -2.83 -1.80
CA GLY A 42 2.61 -3.64 -3.01
C GLY A 42 2.37 -2.85 -4.31
N ASP A 43 1.65 -1.74 -4.23
CA ASP A 43 1.44 -0.80 -5.33
C ASP A 43 2.41 0.39 -5.26
N LYS A 44 2.92 0.82 -6.43
CA LYS A 44 3.92 1.89 -6.53
C LYS A 44 3.41 3.21 -5.97
N PHE A 45 2.15 3.56 -6.26
CA PHE A 45 1.58 4.81 -5.79
C PHE A 45 1.34 4.78 -4.28
N ASN A 46 0.79 3.68 -3.76
CA ASN A 46 0.60 3.51 -2.33
C ASN A 46 1.94 3.46 -1.56
N PHE A 47 3.01 2.92 -2.14
CA PHE A 47 4.36 2.99 -1.57
C PHE A 47 4.83 4.46 -1.41
N MET A 48 4.69 5.27 -2.45
CA MET A 48 5.06 6.69 -2.39
C MET A 48 4.22 7.46 -1.38
N LYS A 49 2.91 7.26 -1.39
CA LYS A 49 1.97 7.87 -0.44
C LYS A 49 2.32 7.50 1.01
N THR A 50 2.56 6.22 1.27
CA THR A 50 2.95 5.72 2.59
C THR A 50 4.26 6.36 3.04
N SER A 51 5.24 6.46 2.14
CA SER A 51 6.54 7.07 2.44
C SER A 51 6.40 8.54 2.85
N ILE A 52 5.56 9.31 2.16
CA ILE A 52 5.25 10.71 2.49
C ILE A 52 4.55 10.79 3.86
N ASP A 53 3.50 9.97 4.08
CA ASP A 53 2.74 9.93 5.34
C ASP A 53 3.66 9.69 6.55
N TYR A 54 4.57 8.72 6.45
CA TYR A 54 5.53 8.41 7.52
C TYR A 54 6.56 9.51 7.71
N ALA A 55 7.10 10.06 6.62
CA ALA A 55 8.09 11.12 6.70
C ALA A 55 7.53 12.42 7.32
N LEU A 56 6.24 12.71 7.13
CA LEU A 56 5.54 13.82 7.79
C LEU A 56 5.36 13.62 9.30
N GLN A 57 5.64 12.43 9.84
CA GLN A 57 5.69 12.16 11.28
C GLN A 57 7.12 12.04 11.82
N HIS A 58 8.14 12.04 10.95
CA HIS A 58 9.52 11.76 11.34
C HIS A 58 10.17 12.96 12.05
N PRO A 59 10.82 12.75 13.22
CA PRO A 59 11.27 13.85 14.09
C PRO A 59 12.26 14.81 13.43
N GLN A 60 13.06 14.33 12.47
CA GLN A 60 14.12 15.14 11.83
C GLN A 60 13.72 15.79 10.51
N ILE A 61 12.75 15.22 9.77
CA ILE A 61 12.48 15.63 8.39
C ILE A 61 11.07 16.18 8.17
N LYS A 62 10.16 16.03 9.16
CA LYS A 62 8.75 16.42 9.01
C LYS A 62 8.57 17.86 8.56
N GLU A 63 9.32 18.81 9.14
CA GLU A 63 9.14 20.24 8.86
C GLU A 63 9.63 20.59 7.45
N SER A 64 10.81 20.10 7.09
CA SER A 64 11.39 20.30 5.75
C SER A 64 10.50 19.69 4.66
N LEU A 65 10.00 18.47 4.89
CA LEU A 65 9.12 17.80 3.93
C LEU A 65 7.76 18.49 3.82
N LYS A 66 7.15 18.88 4.94
CA LYS A 66 5.88 19.62 4.96
C LYS A 66 5.97 20.90 4.12
N ASN A 67 7.03 21.68 4.34
CA ASN A 67 7.25 22.92 3.60
C ASN A 67 7.44 22.65 2.10
N TYR A 68 8.20 21.61 1.75
CA TYR A 68 8.38 21.20 0.36
C TYR A 68 7.06 20.79 -0.32
N VAL A 69 6.25 19.95 0.32
CA VAL A 69 4.97 19.48 -0.24
C VAL A 69 4.00 20.65 -0.45
N ILE A 70 3.93 21.61 0.48
CA ILE A 70 3.10 22.81 0.32
C ILE A 70 3.58 23.66 -0.86
N ALA A 71 4.89 23.87 -0.99
CA ALA A 71 5.45 24.64 -2.10
C ALA A 71 5.18 23.95 -3.44
N LEU A 72 5.34 22.62 -3.49
CA LEU A 72 5.07 21.80 -4.68
C LEU A 72 3.59 21.88 -5.07
N GLY A 73 2.65 21.76 -4.11
CA GLY A 73 1.21 21.89 -4.38
C GLY A 73 0.86 23.20 -5.07
N LYS A 74 1.39 24.33 -4.56
CA LYS A 74 1.19 25.66 -5.18
C LYS A 74 1.80 25.78 -6.59
N GLN A 75 2.88 25.04 -6.88
CA GLN A 75 3.47 25.01 -8.21
C GLN A 75 2.61 24.21 -9.18
N LEU A 76 2.06 23.08 -8.73
CA LEU A 76 1.17 22.24 -9.54
C LEU A 76 -0.13 22.97 -9.89
N GLU A 77 -0.75 23.67 -8.94
CA GLU A 77 -1.95 24.51 -9.19
C GLU A 77 -1.73 25.52 -10.33
N LYS A 78 -0.57 26.21 -10.33
CA LYS A 78 -0.22 27.18 -11.38
C LYS A 78 0.00 26.55 -12.76
N LEU A 79 0.45 25.30 -12.80
CA LEU A 79 0.66 24.58 -14.06
C LEU A 79 -0.68 24.18 -14.69
N ASP A 80 -1.67 23.84 -13.87
CA ASP A 80 -3.02 23.52 -14.31
C ASP A 80 -3.75 24.78 -14.84
N ASP A 81 -3.51 25.94 -14.25
CA ASP A 81 -4.04 27.23 -14.72
C ASP A 81 -3.46 27.65 -16.09
N CYS A 82 -2.16 27.45 -16.30
CA CYS A 82 -1.48 27.78 -17.57
C CYS A 82 -1.87 26.84 -18.71
N SER A 83 -2.10 25.55 -18.42
CA SER A 83 -2.51 24.56 -19.44
C SER A 83 -3.97 24.70 -19.87
N SER A 84 -4.81 25.34 -19.05
CA SER A 84 -6.22 25.64 -19.36
C SER A 84 -6.40 26.89 -20.26
N SER A 85 -5.35 27.69 -20.45
CA SER A 85 -5.41 28.98 -21.18
C SER A 85 -4.98 28.88 -22.66
N GLY A 86 -4.69 27.67 -23.17
CA GLY A 86 -4.15 27.42 -24.52
C GLY A 86 -5.14 26.91 -25.58
N HIS A 87 -6.45 27.11 -25.38
CA HIS A 87 -7.48 26.76 -26.36
C HIS A 87 -8.41 27.95 -26.64
N LEU A 88 -7.88 28.95 -27.33
CA LEU A 88 -8.65 29.93 -28.12
C LEU A 88 -7.88 30.24 -29.40
#